data_AF-A0AB39V993-F1
#
_entry.id   AF-A0AB39V993-F1
#
_cell.length_a   1.000
_cell.length_b   1.000
_cell.length_c   1.000
_cell.angle_alpha   90.00
_cell.angle_beta   90.00
_cell.angle_gamma   90.00
#
_symmetry.space_group_name_H-M   'P 1'
#
loop_
_entity.id
_entity.type
_entity.pdbx_description
1 polymer ?
#
loop_
_entity_poly.entity_id
_entity_poly.type
_entity_poly.pdbx_seq_one_letter_code
_entity_poly.pdbx_strand_id
1 'polypeptide(L)'
;MKKLGLGVFLLGILAFARPGEVGKKYIGETNGYCQKGIILKKWKIERKYTSPITKARVKYEICRLNELRYRNIIAELEGRDVFQNSELKNYIEIVNSPTTVDYDRRILYLRIWN
;
A
#
# COMPACT_ATOMS: atom_id res chain seq x y z
N MET A 1 -13.28 50.51 8.77
CA MET A 1 -12.02 49.75 8.88
C MET A 1 -12.36 48.27 8.77
N LYS A 2 -11.91 47.61 7.68
CA LYS A 2 -12.26 46.22 7.34
C LYS A 2 -11.47 45.24 8.23
N LYS A 3 -12.18 44.39 8.98
CA LYS A 3 -11.59 43.26 9.72
C LYS A 3 -11.25 42.15 8.71
N LEU A 4 -9.98 41.97 8.41
CA LEU A 4 -9.47 40.80 7.67
C LEU A 4 -9.36 39.64 8.67
N GLY A 5 -10.43 38.85 8.79
CA GLY A 5 -10.38 37.54 9.43
C GLY A 5 -9.61 36.57 8.54
N LEU A 6 -8.35 36.30 8.87
CA LEU A 6 -7.53 35.31 8.19
C LEU A 6 -8.01 33.91 8.62
N GLY A 7 -9.01 33.37 7.92
CA GLY A 7 -9.44 31.98 8.08
C GLY A 7 -8.40 31.05 7.49
N VAL A 8 -7.54 30.48 8.34
CA VAL A 8 -6.66 29.37 7.95
C VAL A 8 -7.53 28.12 7.82
N PHE A 9 -8.09 27.94 6.63
CA PHE A 9 -8.73 26.69 6.20
C PHE A 9 -7.69 25.87 5.44
N LEU A 10 -6.83 25.16 6.17
CA LEU A 10 -6.01 24.09 5.58
C LEU A 10 -6.61 22.75 5.99
N LEU A 11 -7.55 22.34 5.14
CA LEU A 11 -8.14 21.01 5.04
C LEU A 11 -7.07 19.92 5.20
N GLY A 12 -7.37 19.00 6.12
CA GLY A 12 -6.95 17.60 6.15
C GLY A 12 -5.61 17.30 5.51
N ILE A 13 -4.56 17.25 6.32
CA ILE A 13 -3.24 16.73 5.98
C ILE A 13 -3.41 15.34 5.33
N LEU A 14 -3.41 15.33 3.99
CA LEU A 14 -3.16 14.19 3.14
C LEU A 14 -1.67 13.85 3.29
N ALA A 15 -1.29 13.24 4.42
CA ALA A 15 0.04 12.69 4.57
C ALA A 15 0.13 11.40 3.72
N PHE A 16 0.31 11.59 2.42
CA PHE A 16 1.17 10.71 1.64
C PHE A 16 2.60 11.10 1.98
N ALA A 17 3.45 10.09 2.19
CA ALA A 17 4.84 10.23 2.57
C ALA A 17 5.51 11.40 1.82
N ARG A 18 5.95 12.40 2.58
CA ARG A 18 6.67 13.62 2.19
C ARG A 18 6.05 14.41 1.02
N PRO A 19 5.52 15.64 1.25
CA PRO A 19 5.10 16.50 0.14
C PRO A 19 6.25 16.68 -0.86
N GLY A 20 6.03 16.31 -2.12
CA GLY A 20 7.00 16.45 -3.22
C GLY A 20 7.52 15.15 -3.84
N GLU A 21 7.22 13.96 -3.30
CA GLU A 21 7.57 12.71 -3.98
C GLU A 21 6.61 12.41 -5.13
N VAL A 22 7.15 12.29 -6.34
CA VAL A 22 6.43 12.05 -7.60
C VAL A 22 6.97 10.82 -8.31
N GLY A 23 6.16 10.19 -9.15
CA GLY A 23 6.58 9.05 -9.95
C GLY A 23 6.70 7.74 -9.17
N LYS A 24 7.35 6.78 -9.83
CA LYS A 24 7.56 5.42 -9.32
C LYS A 24 8.95 5.29 -8.73
N LYS A 25 9.04 4.89 -7.46
CA LYS A 25 10.30 4.79 -6.71
C LYS A 25 10.41 3.47 -5.98
N TYR A 26 11.54 2.79 -6.16
CA TYR A 26 11.91 1.66 -5.31
C TYR A 26 12.40 2.19 -3.97
N ILE A 27 11.80 1.73 -2.87
CA ILE A 27 12.12 2.20 -1.51
C ILE A 27 12.85 1.14 -0.68
N GLY A 28 13.31 0.05 -1.31
CA GLY A 28 14.03 -1.02 -0.64
C GLY A 28 13.12 -2.09 -0.05
N GLU A 29 13.71 -2.90 0.83
CA GLU A 29 12.96 -3.85 1.66
C GLU A 29 12.27 -3.10 2.79
N THR A 30 10.98 -3.36 2.95
CA THR A 30 10.17 -2.71 3.98
C THR A 30 9.54 -3.71 4.92
N ASN A 31 9.45 -3.31 6.18
CA ASN A 31 8.68 -3.97 7.22
C ASN A 31 7.47 -3.13 7.60
N GLY A 32 6.38 -3.78 8.03
CA GLY A 32 5.21 -3.09 8.54
C GLY A 32 3.91 -3.85 8.28
N TYR A 33 2.83 -3.12 8.01
CA TYR A 33 1.52 -3.74 7.86
C TYR A 33 0.52 -2.89 7.06
N CYS A 34 -0.52 -3.53 6.53
CA CYS A 34 -1.71 -2.87 6.00
C CYS A 34 -2.98 -3.37 6.69
N GLN A 35 -3.96 -2.49 6.86
CA GLN A 35 -5.20 -2.74 7.61
C GLN A 35 -6.44 -2.30 6.85
N LYS A 36 -7.56 -2.99 7.12
CA LYS A 36 -8.90 -2.69 6.57
C LYS A 36 -8.89 -2.65 5.04
N GLY A 37 -8.58 -3.79 4.45
CA GLY A 37 -8.52 -3.97 3.01
C GLY A 37 -9.88 -4.23 2.37
N ILE A 38 -10.06 -3.70 1.17
CA ILE A 38 -11.14 -4.06 0.25
C ILE A 38 -10.49 -4.72 -0.95
N ILE A 39 -10.73 -6.02 -1.12
CA ILE A 39 -10.18 -6.81 -2.22
C ILE A 39 -10.83 -6.32 -3.51
N LEU A 40 -10.03 -5.76 -4.42
CA LEU A 40 -10.47 -5.32 -5.74
C LEU A 40 -10.37 -6.44 -6.75
N LYS A 41 -9.27 -7.20 -6.69
CA LYS A 41 -9.02 -8.34 -7.57
C LYS A 41 -8.08 -9.33 -6.89
N LYS A 42 -8.30 -10.62 -7.10
CA LYS A 42 -7.37 -11.69 -6.72
C LYS A 42 -7.24 -12.64 -7.90
N TRP A 43 -6.02 -13.05 -8.21
CA TRP A 43 -5.76 -13.98 -9.30
C TRP A 43 -4.54 -14.84 -8.98
N LYS A 44 -4.51 -16.02 -9.59
CA LYS A 44 -3.41 -16.97 -9.47
C LYS A 44 -2.69 -17.06 -10.80
N ILE A 45 -1.38 -17.14 -10.75
CA ILE A 45 -0.51 -17.37 -11.90
C ILE A 45 0.06 -18.77 -11.73
N GLU A 46 -0.42 -19.70 -12.54
CA GLU A 46 0.14 -21.04 -12.60
C GLU A 46 1.52 -21.00 -13.27
N ARG A 47 2.47 -21.74 -12.69
CA ARG A 47 3.81 -21.86 -13.24
C ARG A 47 4.11 -23.34 -13.44
N LYS A 48 4.56 -23.68 -14.65
CA LYS A 48 4.72 -25.07 -15.10
C LYS A 48 5.78 -25.86 -14.30
N TYR A 49 6.78 -25.18 -13.74
CA TYR A 49 7.93 -25.80 -13.09
C TYR A 49 8.20 -25.28 -11.67
N THR A 50 7.36 -24.39 -11.14
CA THR A 50 7.54 -23.81 -9.80
C THR A 50 6.19 -23.66 -9.11
N SER A 51 6.21 -23.45 -7.79
CA SER A 51 5.00 -23.12 -7.04
C SER A 51 4.24 -21.96 -7.70
N PRO A 52 2.89 -22.03 -7.73
CA PRO A 52 2.07 -20.97 -8.28
C PRO A 52 2.28 -19.67 -7.48
N ILE A 53 2.03 -18.53 -8.13
CA ILE A 53 2.05 -17.23 -7.46
C ILE A 53 0.63 -16.72 -7.32
N THR A 54 0.29 -16.23 -6.14
CA THR A 54 -0.94 -15.48 -5.92
C THR A 54 -0.66 -14.00 -6.04
N LYS A 55 -1.55 -13.30 -6.75
CA LYS A 55 -1.58 -11.84 -6.78
C LYS A 55 -2.90 -11.32 -6.26
N ALA A 56 -2.84 -10.22 -5.53
CA ALA A 56 -4.02 -9.52 -5.06
C ALA A 56 -3.83 -8.02 -5.25
N ARG A 57 -4.89 -7.34 -5.71
CA ARG A 57 -5.00 -5.89 -5.68
C ARG A 57 -6.03 -5.53 -4.62
N VAL A 58 -5.60 -4.82 -3.60
CA VAL A 58 -6.40 -4.51 -2.42
C VAL A 58 -6.30 -3.02 -2.14
N LYS A 59 -7.43 -2.37 -1.88
CA LYS A 59 -7.46 -0.99 -1.40
C LYS A 59 -7.43 -1.01 0.12
N TYR A 60 -6.39 -0.44 0.72
CA TYR A 60 -6.26 -0.36 2.18
C TYR A 60 -6.60 1.04 2.67
N GLU A 61 -7.30 1.11 3.81
CA GLU A 61 -7.50 2.37 4.51
C GLU A 61 -6.16 2.92 5.03
N ILE A 62 -5.32 2.04 5.57
CA ILE A 62 -4.02 2.40 6.16
C ILE A 62 -2.98 1.32 5.85
N CYS A 63 -1.80 1.74 5.40
CA CYS A 63 -0.56 0.95 5.44
C CYS A 63 0.51 1.72 6.22
N ARG A 64 1.29 1.03 7.05
CA ARG A 64 2.51 1.56 7.67
C ARG A 64 3.69 0.74 7.20
N LEU A 65 4.66 1.35 6.53
CA LEU A 65 5.87 0.68 6.04
C LEU A 65 7.09 1.50 6.46
N ASN A 66 8.05 0.89 7.16
CA ASN A 66 9.25 1.57 7.68
C ASN A 66 8.91 2.94 8.30
N GLU A 67 7.94 2.96 9.22
CA GLU A 67 7.41 4.15 9.92
C GLU A 67 6.60 5.15 9.06
N LEU A 68 6.60 5.01 7.73
CA LEU A 68 5.80 5.83 6.83
C LEU A 68 4.35 5.35 6.81
N ARG A 69 3.41 6.27 7.02
CA ARG A 69 1.97 5.99 6.97
C ARG A 69 1.38 6.40 5.63
N TYR A 70 0.82 5.43 4.91
CA TYR A 70 0.04 5.60 3.68
C TYR A 70 -1.44 5.44 4.00
N ARG A 71 -2.29 6.30 3.44
CA ARG A 71 -3.74 6.25 3.64
C ARG A 71 -4.45 6.10 2.31
N ASN A 72 -5.53 5.31 2.27
CA ASN A 72 -6.35 5.12 1.07
C ASN A 72 -5.50 4.74 -0.15
N ILE A 73 -4.62 3.77 0.02
CA ILE A 73 -3.63 3.35 -0.99
C ILE A 73 -4.02 1.99 -1.55
N ILE A 74 -3.73 1.77 -2.82
CA ILE A 74 -3.90 0.45 -3.44
C ILE A 74 -2.59 -0.30 -3.24
N ALA A 75 -2.66 -1.52 -2.72
CA ALA A 75 -1.53 -2.44 -2.69
C ALA A 75 -1.74 -3.53 -3.75
N GLU A 76 -0.73 -3.72 -4.59
CA GLU A 76 -0.58 -4.89 -5.44
C GLU A 76 0.41 -5.84 -4.76
N LEU A 77 -0.15 -6.92 -4.22
CA LEU A 77 0.54 -7.94 -3.47
C LEU A 77 0.89 -9.11 -4.40
N GLU A 78 2.12 -9.58 -4.34
CA GLU A 78 2.61 -10.78 -5.01
C GLU A 78 3.20 -11.72 -3.97
N GLY A 79 2.72 -12.97 -3.88
CA GLY A 79 3.25 -13.95 -2.93
C GLY A 79 3.24 -15.37 -3.47
N ARG A 80 4.08 -16.25 -2.90
CA ARG A 80 4.07 -17.70 -3.21
C ARG A 80 2.88 -18.40 -2.57
N ASP A 81 2.48 -17.94 -1.41
CA ASP A 81 1.33 -18.49 -0.70
C ASP A 81 0.00 -17.94 -1.23
N VAL A 82 -1.08 -18.61 -0.85
CA VAL A 82 -2.43 -18.16 -1.13
C VAL A 82 -2.87 -17.19 -0.06
N PHE A 83 -2.94 -15.90 -0.41
CA PHE A 83 -3.50 -14.88 0.48
C PHE A 83 -4.92 -15.22 0.89
N GLN A 84 -5.21 -15.35 2.19
CA GLN A 84 -6.58 -15.58 2.63
C GLN A 84 -7.40 -14.29 2.52
N ASN A 85 -8.69 -14.41 2.20
CA ASN A 85 -9.53 -13.21 2.08
C ASN A 85 -9.67 -12.47 3.42
N SER A 86 -9.65 -13.19 4.54
CA SER A 86 -9.66 -12.64 5.90
C SER A 86 -8.42 -11.79 6.17
N GLU A 87 -7.24 -12.31 5.85
CA GLU A 87 -5.95 -11.61 5.95
C GLU A 87 -5.98 -10.32 5.12
N LEU A 88 -6.29 -10.43 3.82
CA LEU A 88 -6.34 -9.26 2.93
C LEU A 88 -7.32 -8.17 3.40
N LYS A 89 -8.44 -8.56 4.02
CA LYS A 89 -9.46 -7.62 4.50
C LYS A 89 -9.13 -7.01 5.87
N ASN A 90 -8.50 -7.77 6.76
CA ASN A 90 -8.31 -7.34 8.14
C ASN A 90 -6.93 -6.73 8.33
N TYR A 91 -5.90 -7.53 8.09
CA TYR A 91 -4.53 -7.21 8.41
C TYR A 91 -3.59 -8.09 7.58
N ILE A 92 -2.62 -7.46 6.91
CA ILE A 92 -1.49 -8.16 6.31
C ILE A 92 -0.20 -7.61 6.88
N GLU A 93 0.65 -8.51 7.34
CA GLU A 93 2.00 -8.19 7.78
C GLU A 93 2.93 -8.17 6.57
N ILE A 94 3.83 -7.20 6.55
CA ILE A 94 4.83 -7.02 5.52
C ILE A 94 6.19 -7.22 6.19
N VAL A 95 6.90 -8.27 5.81
CA VAL A 95 8.22 -8.61 6.36
C VAL A 95 9.23 -8.68 5.22
N ASN A 96 10.34 -7.95 5.36
CA ASN A 96 11.47 -7.87 4.43
C ASN A 96 11.03 -7.88 2.95
N SER A 97 9.97 -7.13 2.65
CA SER A 97 9.31 -7.20 1.35
C SER A 97 9.89 -6.11 0.45
N PRO A 98 10.40 -6.45 -0.75
CA PRO A 98 10.80 -5.46 -1.73
C PRO A 98 9.61 -4.60 -2.12
N THR A 99 9.75 -3.28 -1.94
CA THR A 99 8.64 -2.34 -2.09
C THR A 99 8.94 -1.26 -3.10
N THR A 100 7.99 -1.06 -4.02
CA THR A 100 7.97 0.09 -4.92
C THR A 100 6.70 0.89 -4.67
N VAL A 101 6.84 2.21 -4.59
CA VAL A 101 5.71 3.13 -4.45
C VAL A 101 5.55 3.91 -5.74
N ASP A 102 4.33 3.97 -6.26
CA ASP A 102 3.92 4.89 -7.32
C ASP A 102 3.06 5.98 -6.66
N TYR A 103 3.68 7.15 -6.46
CA TYR A 103 3.08 8.25 -5.72
C TYR A 103 1.95 8.92 -6.50
N ASP A 104 2.08 8.97 -7.82
CA ASP A 104 1.08 9.58 -8.72
C ASP A 104 -0.20 8.74 -8.73
N ARG A 105 -0.06 7.42 -8.80
CA ARG A 105 -1.19 6.48 -8.86
C ARG A 105 -1.64 5.98 -7.50
N ARG A 106 -0.89 6.27 -6.44
CA ARG A 106 -1.11 5.76 -5.07
C ARG A 106 -1.17 4.23 -5.04
N ILE A 107 -0.14 3.60 -5.62
CA ILE A 107 0.01 2.14 -5.66
C ILE A 107 1.28 1.72 -4.92
N LEU A 108 1.14 0.81 -3.97
CA LEU A 108 2.25 0.04 -3.39
C LEU A 108 2.37 -1.26 -4.15
N TYR A 109 3.55 -1.57 -4.66
CA TYR A 109 3.87 -2.89 -5.19
C TYR A 109 4.69 -3.61 -4.12
N LEU A 110 4.10 -4.66 -3.55
CA LEU A 110 4.65 -5.42 -2.44
C LEU A 110 4.84 -6.87 -2.87
N ARG A 111 6.02 -7.40 -2.59
CA ARG A 111 6.35 -8.80 -2.84
C ARG A 111 6.59 -9.49 -1.50
N ILE A 112 5.65 -10.32 -1.11
CA ILE A 112 5.61 -10.99 0.19
C ILE A 112 6.06 -12.44 -0.02
N TRP A 113 7.17 -12.78 0.62
CA TRP A 113 7.66 -14.15 0.72
C TRP A 113 7.49 -14.56 2.19
N ASN A 114 6.29 -15.00 2.56
CA ASN A 114 6.12 -15.75 3.80
C ASN A 114 6.78 -17.12 3.67
#